data_AF-R9T8D2-F1
#
_entry.id   AF-R9T8D2-F1
#
_cell.length_a   1.000
_cell.length_b   1.000
_cell.length_c   1.000
_cell.angle_alpha   90.00
_cell.angle_beta   90.00
_cell.angle_gamma   90.00
#
_symmetry.space_group_name_H-M   'P 1'
#
loop_
_entity.id
_entity.type
_entity.pdbx_description
1 polymer ?
#
loop_
_entity_poly.entity_id
_entity_poly.type
_entity_poly.pdbx_seq_one_letter_code
_entity_poly.pdbx_strand_id
1 'polypeptide(L)' 'MSESIELCIARYLLSAQQNGQTVLSVSLITHIRHELYSMDELLTALYSLEKQNYIRSTRDRWSITQKGIDHFFRIGDE' A
#
# COMPACT_ATOMS: atom_id res chain seq x y z
N MET A 1 -3.35 -15.06 12.05
CA MET A 1 -4.13 -13.87 11.69
C MET A 1 -3.74 -13.49 10.28
N SER A 2 -4.69 -13.31 9.37
CA SER A 2 -4.37 -12.76 8.04
C SER A 2 -3.86 -11.34 8.23
N GLU A 3 -2.82 -10.95 7.50
CA GLU A 3 -2.41 -9.55 7.40
C GLU A 3 -3.61 -8.71 6.90
N SER A 4 -3.72 -7.42 7.23
CA SER A 4 -4.75 -6.59 6.60
C SER A 4 -4.30 -6.22 5.19
N ILE A 5 -5.24 -6.05 4.26
CA ILE A 5 -4.94 -5.64 2.90
C ILE A 5 -4.21 -4.28 2.85
N GLU A 6 -4.55 -3.37 3.77
CA GLU A 6 -3.89 -2.07 3.91
C GLU A 6 -2.41 -2.21 4.28
N LEU A 7 -2.11 -3.10 5.23
CA LEU A 7 -0.73 -3.35 5.65
C LEU A 7 0.07 -4.04 4.53
N CYS A 8 -0.56 -4.96 3.79
CA CYS A 8 0.04 -5.60 2.62
C CYS A 8 0.40 -4.55 1.53
N ILE A 9 -0.53 -3.67 1.19
CA ILE A 9 -0.31 -2.55 0.26
C ILE A 9 0.83 -1.65 0.77
N ALA A 10 0.77 -1.23 2.04
CA ALA A 10 1.78 -0.35 2.62
C ALA A 10 3.18 -0.97 2.60
N ARG A 11 3.29 -2.27 2.90
CA ARG A 11 4.56 -3.01 2.93
C ARG A 11 5.15 -3.14 1.54
N TYR A 12 4.31 -3.47 0.55
CA TYR A 12 4.74 -3.56 -0.84
C TYR A 12 5.25 -2.21 -1.37
N LEU A 13 4.51 -1.13 -1.11
CA LEU A 13 4.91 0.22 -1.52
C LEU A 13 6.18 0.69 -0.82
N LEU A 14 6.34 0.40 0.48
CA LEU A 14 7.56 0.73 1.22
C LEU A 14 8.78 -0.02 0.67
N SER A 15 8.64 -1.32 0.42
CA SER A 15 9.73 -2.13 -0.14
C SER A 15 10.14 -1.61 -1.52
N ALA A 16 9.18 -1.32 -2.40
CA ALA A 16 9.47 -0.73 -3.70
C ALA A 16 10.19 0.62 -3.58
N GLN A 17 9.74 1.51 -2.68
CA GLN A 17 10.38 2.80 -2.44
C GLN A 17 11.83 2.64 -1.95
N GLN A 18 12.10 1.72 -1.02
CA GLN A 18 13.45 1.44 -0.51
C GLN A 18 14.38 0.89 -1.60
N ASN A 19 13.83 0.17 -2.58
CA ASN A 19 14.56 -0.38 -3.72
C ASN A 19 14.63 0.58 -4.93
N GLY A 20 14.14 1.81 -4.81
CA GLY A 20 14.08 2.77 -5.93
C GLY A 20 13.15 2.35 -7.07
N GLN A 21 12.21 1.45 -6.81
CA GLN A 21 11.26 0.93 -7.79
C GLN A 21 9.97 1.76 -7.83
N THR A 22 9.43 1.92 -9.02
CA THR A 22 8.11 2.52 -9.23
C THR A 22 7.04 1.43 -9.23
N VAL A 23 5.98 1.61 -8.44
CA VAL A 23 4.85 0.67 -8.43
C VAL A 23 3.75 1.20 -9.35
N LEU A 24 3.42 0.44 -10.39
CA LEU A 24 2.27 0.70 -11.26
C LEU A 24 1.00 0.05 -10.70
N SER A 25 -0.18 0.56 -11.04
CA SER A 25 -1.46 -0.05 -10.62
C SER A 25 -1.54 -1.53 -11.01
N VAL A 26 -1.07 -1.89 -12.22
CA VAL A 26 -1.06 -3.29 -12.67
C VAL A 26 -0.20 -4.17 -11.77
N SER A 27 1.00 -3.72 -11.40
CA SER A 27 1.90 -4.46 -10.51
C SER A 27 1.29 -4.67 -9.13
N LEU A 28 0.63 -3.63 -8.60
CA LEU A 28 -0.03 -3.67 -7.31
C LEU A 28 -1.24 -4.62 -7.31
N ILE A 29 -2.07 -4.57 -8.36
CA ILE A 29 -3.21 -5.48 -8.53
C ILE A 29 -2.74 -6.94 -8.65
N THR A 30 -1.71 -7.20 -9.46
CA THR A 30 -1.16 -8.55 -9.61
C THR A 30 -0.67 -9.09 -8.27
N HIS A 31 0.09 -8.29 -7.50
CA HIS A 31 0.61 -8.70 -6.20
C HIS A 31 -0.51 -9.05 -5.22
N ILE A 32 -1.51 -8.19 -5.08
CA ILE A 32 -2.62 -8.39 -4.12
C ILE A 32 -3.51 -9.58 -4.50
N ARG A 33 -3.72 -9.86 -5.79
CA ARG A 33 -4.46 -11.06 -6.22
C ARG A 33 -3.75 -12.36 -5.82
N HIS A 34 -2.42 -12.36 -5.70
CA HIS A 34 -1.68 -13.52 -5.19
C HIS A 34 -1.90 -13.73 -3.70
N GLU A 35 -2.22 -12.67 -2.95
CA GLU A 35 -2.47 -12.67 -1.51
C GLU A 35 -3.94 -13.03 -1.16
N LEU A 36 -4.72 -13.54 -2.13
CA LEU A 36 -6.11 -14.02 -1.97
C LEU A 36 -7.16 -12.95 -1.59
N TYR A 37 -6.86 -11.66 -1.74
CA TYR A 37 -7.86 -10.60 -1.61
C TYR A 37 -8.68 -10.41 -2.88
N SER A 38 -9.93 -10.01 -2.73
CA SER A 38 -10.80 -9.63 -3.84
C SER A 38 -10.41 -8.26 -4.43
N MET A 39 -10.81 -8.02 -5.68
CA MET A 39 -10.62 -6.72 -6.33
C MET A 39 -11.39 -5.60 -5.61
N ASP A 40 -12.57 -5.88 -5.06
CA ASP A 40 -13.37 -4.87 -4.35
C ASP A 40 -12.73 -4.46 -3.03
N GLU A 41 -12.15 -5.41 -2.28
CA GLU A 41 -11.36 -5.13 -1.07
C GLU A 41 -10.15 -4.27 -1.42
N LEU A 42 -9.43 -4.58 -2.51
CA LEU A 42 -8.29 -3.81 -2.97
C LEU A 42 -8.67 -2.36 -3.32
N LEU A 43 -9.73 -2.17 -4.12
CA LEU A 43 -10.17 -0.84 -4.51
C LEU A 43 -10.63 -0.02 -3.30
N THR A 44 -11.34 -0.66 -2.37
CA THR A 44 -11.79 -0.04 -1.11
C THR A 44 -10.61 0.38 -0.25
N ALA A 45 -9.61 -0.49 -0.10
CA ALA A 45 -8.40 -0.23 0.66
C ALA A 45 -7.58 0.91 0.04
N LEU A 46 -7.35 0.88 -1.27
CA LEU A 46 -6.64 1.94 -1.98
C LEU A 46 -7.32 3.30 -1.82
N TYR A 47 -8.64 3.35 -1.99
CA TYR A 47 -9.41 4.58 -1.80
C TYR A 47 -9.31 5.10 -0.36
N SER A 48 -9.43 4.21 0.64
CA SER A 48 -9.31 4.58 2.05
C SER A 48 -7.92 5.13 2.39
N LEU A 49 -6.85 4.45 1.93
CA LEU A 49 -5.47 4.84 2.16
C LEU A 49 -5.11 6.18 1.49
N GLU A 50 -5.59 6.40 0.27
CA GLU A 50 -5.37 7.65 -0.46
C GLU A 50 -6.14 8.82 0.19
N LYS A 51 -7.40 8.60 0.58
CA LYS A 51 -8.21 9.60 1.32
C LYS A 51 -7.54 10.02 2.62
N GLN A 52 -6.86 9.10 3.30
CA GLN A 52 -6.13 9.38 4.54
C GLN A 52 -4.71 9.95 4.30
N ASN A 53 -4.30 10.11 3.04
CA ASN A 53 -2.97 10.57 2.60
C ASN A 53 -1.84 9.66 3.12
N TYR A 54 -2.11 8.36 3.27
CA TYR A 54 -1.11 7.34 3.59
C TYR A 54 -0.37 6.84 2.34
N ILE A 55 -1.06 6.82 1.21
CA ILE A 55 -0.49 6.56 -0.11
C ILE A 55 -0.90 7.68 -1.06
N ARG A 56 -0.25 7.76 -2.22
CA ARG A 56 -0.60 8.67 -3.32
C ARG A 56 -0.55 7.96 -4.64
N SER A 57 -1.47 8.32 -5.52
CA SER A 57 -1.42 7.98 -6.94
C SER A 57 -0.97 9.20 -7.77
N THR A 58 -0.08 9.00 -8.74
CA THR A 58 0.28 10.04 -9.73
C THR A 58 0.58 9.37 -11.06
N ARG A 59 -0.24 9.66 -12.09
CA ARG A 59 -0.09 9.08 -13.44
C ARG A 59 0.09 7.56 -13.39
N ASP A 60 -0.82 6.86 -12.73
CA ASP A 60 -0.83 5.39 -12.56
C ASP A 60 0.30 4.81 -11.69
N ARG A 61 1.06 5.67 -11.01
CA ARG A 61 2.13 5.26 -10.09
C ARG A 61 1.68 5.43 -8.65
N TRP A 62 1.98 4.44 -7.83
CA TRP A 62 1.68 4.44 -6.40
C TRP A 62 2.96 4.63 -5.58
N SER A 63 2.84 5.42 -4.52
CA SER A 63 3.90 5.61 -3.52
C SER A 63 3.30 5.71 -2.14
N ILE A 64 3.98 5.17 -1.14
CA ILE A 64 3.65 5.41 0.27
C ILE A 64 4.13 6.81 0.67
N THR A 65 3.38 7.52 1.51
CA THR A 65 3.79 8.82 2.05
C THR A 65 4.54 8.63 3.37
N GLN A 66 5.27 9.66 3.82
CA GLN A 66 5.85 9.63 5.17
C GLN A 66 4.78 9.38 6.26
N LYS A 67 3.58 9.96 6.11
CA LYS A 67 2.45 9.72 7.02
C LYS A 67 2.01 8.25 7.02
N GLY A 68 1.97 7.61 5.86
CA GLY A 68 1.67 6.18 5.75
C GLY A 68 2.75 5.33 6.42
N ILE A 69 4.02 5.67 6.20
CA ILE A 69 5.14 4.99 6.87
C ILE A 69 5.02 5.12 8.39
N ASP A 70 4.76 6.34 8.86
CA ASP A 70 4.62 6.62 10.29
C ASP A 70 3.44 5.86 10.91
N HIS A 71 2.33 5.72 10.18
CA HIS A 71 1.14 5.03 10.66
C HIS A 71 1.30 3.50 10.73
N PHE A 72 1.92 2.89 9.72
CA PHE A 72 2.00 1.42 9.59
C PHE A 72 3.30 0.82 10.15
N PHE A 73 4.40 1.57 10.21
CA PHE A 73 5.74 1.02 10.46
C PHE A 73 6.55 1.75 11.51
N ARG A 74 6.04 2.85 12.09
CA ARG A 74 6.74 3.49 13.18
C ARG A 74 6.58 2.66 14.45
N ILE A 75 7.72 2.18 14.93
CA ILE A 75 7.89 1.52 16.22
C ILE A 75 8.17 2.63 17.25
N GLY A 76 7.36 2.70 18.30
CA GLY A 76 7.52 3.57 19.48
C GLY A 76 6.23 4.32 19.83
N ASP A 77 5.56 4.14 20.97
CA ASP A 77 5.89 3.47 22.24
C ASP A 77 4.64 2.73 22.76
N GLU A 78 4.73 1.42 22.99
CA GLU A 78 4.15 0.73 24.16
C GLU A 78 5.13 -0.35 24.62
#